data_AF-A0A1C6JL58-F1
#
_entry.id   AF-A0A1C6JL58-F1
#
_cell.length_a   1.000
_cell.length_b   1.000
_cell.length_c   1.000
_cell.angle_alpha   90.00
_cell.angle_beta   90.00
_cell.angle_gamma   90.00
#
_symmetry.space_group_name_H-M   'P 1'
#
loop_
_entity.id
_entity.type
_entity.pdbx_description
1 polymer ?
#
loop_
_entity_poly.entity_id
_entity_poly.type
_entity_poly.pdbx_seq_one_letter_code
_entity_poly.pdbx_strand_id
1 'polypeptide(L)'
;MIKTQQAGLNSCWVTNTYNAKKCPVPLADNEELTGVIVIGYGTSDGKPHKSKSMERLCKPCGDKWFISGMNAAVLAPTGLNRQNFFIEADGNTVSIRTKNNSPMSQIDSGIVKYHFEIGVGKENFTWK
;
A
#
# COMPACT_ATOMS: atom_id res chain seq x y z
N MET A 1 -8.34 2.44 -4.77
CA MET A 1 -8.45 1.03 -4.36
C MET A 1 -9.47 0.82 -3.25
N ILE A 2 -9.26 1.29 -2.01
CA ILE A 2 -10.25 1.11 -0.93
C ILE A 2 -11.61 1.73 -1.29
N LYS A 3 -11.64 3.01 -1.69
CA LYS A 3 -12.87 3.66 -2.15
C LYS A 3 -13.51 2.98 -3.36
N THR A 4 -12.68 2.44 -4.26
CA THR A 4 -13.12 1.68 -5.43
C THR A 4 -13.89 0.42 -4.98
N GLN A 5 -13.30 -0.35 -4.05
CA GLN A 5 -13.94 -1.53 -3.47
C GLN A 5 -15.22 -1.18 -2.70
N GLN A 6 -15.21 -0.09 -1.94
CA GLN A 6 -16.41 0.41 -1.23
C GLN A 6 -17.55 0.79 -2.18
N ALA A 7 -17.22 1.22 -3.40
CA ALA A 7 -18.19 1.49 -4.46
C ALA A 7 -18.63 0.22 -5.23
N GLY A 8 -18.18 -0.97 -4.83
CA GLY A 8 -18.50 -2.23 -5.51
C GLY A 8 -17.72 -2.46 -6.82
N LEU A 9 -16.58 -1.79 -7.00
CA LEU A 9 -15.72 -1.92 -8.17
C LEU A 9 -14.41 -2.64 -7.82
N ASN A 10 -13.84 -3.36 -8.79
CA ASN A 10 -12.53 -3.97 -8.66
C ASN A 10 -11.42 -3.02 -9.16
N SER A 11 -10.19 -3.25 -8.71
CA SER A 11 -9.04 -2.45 -9.14
C SER A 11 -7.72 -3.23 -9.15
N CYS A 12 -6.77 -2.78 -9.97
CA CYS A 12 -5.44 -3.38 -10.06
C CYS A 12 -4.36 -2.32 -10.32
N TRP A 13 -3.26 -2.40 -9.57
CA TRP A 13 -2.03 -1.65 -9.88
C TRP A 13 -1.28 -2.33 -11.02
N VAL A 14 -0.94 -1.53 -12.04
CA VAL A 14 -0.22 -1.96 -13.23
C VAL A 14 0.94 -1.00 -13.45
N THR A 15 2.17 -1.46 -13.18
CA THR A 15 3.37 -0.61 -13.29
C THR A 15 4.28 -1.04 -14.43
N ASN A 16 4.47 -2.34 -14.67
CA ASN A 16 5.50 -2.85 -15.58
C ASN A 16 4.95 -3.68 -16.76
N THR A 17 3.65 -3.96 -16.81
CA THR A 17 3.05 -4.92 -17.75
C THR A 17 2.15 -4.27 -18.81
N TYR A 18 2.17 -2.94 -18.93
CA TYR A 18 1.37 -2.20 -19.90
C TYR A 18 2.24 -1.45 -20.92
N ASN A 19 1.66 -1.16 -22.08
CA ASN A 19 2.32 -0.37 -23.12
C ASN A 19 2.05 1.12 -22.88
N ALA A 20 3.00 1.82 -22.27
CA ALA A 20 2.86 3.25 -21.98
C ALA A 20 2.58 4.10 -23.22
N LYS A 21 3.09 3.73 -24.41
CA LYS A 21 2.81 4.44 -25.67
C LYS A 21 1.33 4.37 -26.07
N LYS A 22 0.59 3.37 -25.58
CA LYS A 22 -0.86 3.21 -25.80
C LYS A 22 -1.70 3.89 -24.71
N CYS A 23 -1.08 4.48 -23.70
CA CYS A 23 -1.73 5.21 -22.62
C CYS A 23 -1.19 6.65 -22.59
N PRO A 24 -1.41 7.45 -23.64
CA PRO A 24 -0.92 8.82 -23.66
C PRO A 24 -1.62 9.62 -22.55
N VAL A 25 -0.83 10.25 -21.70
CA VAL A 25 -1.30 11.17 -20.67
C VAL A 25 -0.49 12.47 -20.81
N PRO A 26 -1.12 13.65 -20.69
CA PRO A 26 -0.38 14.89 -20.61
C PRO A 26 0.39 14.91 -19.29
N LEU A 27 1.69 15.17 -19.36
CA LEU A 27 2.58 15.32 -18.21
C LEU A 27 3.25 16.68 -18.30
N ALA A 28 3.33 17.41 -17.18
CA ALA A 28 4.20 18.57 -17.09
C ALA A 28 5.68 18.14 -17.04
N ASP A 29 6.60 19.08 -17.27
CA ASP A 29 8.05 18.81 -17.34
C ASP A 29 8.62 18.15 -16.07
N ASN A 30 7.94 18.27 -14.94
CA ASN A 30 8.31 17.72 -13.64
C ASN A 30 7.45 16.52 -13.21
N GLU A 31 6.64 15.95 -14.10
CA GLU A 31 5.78 14.80 -13.83
C GLU A 31 6.28 13.53 -14.52
N GLU A 32 6.08 12.39 -13.86
CA GLU A 32 6.39 11.08 -14.41
C GLU A 32 5.20 10.14 -14.21
N LEU A 33 4.91 9.32 -15.22
CA LEU A 33 3.93 8.25 -15.12
C LEU A 33 4.52 7.05 -14.35
N THR A 34 4.27 7.01 -13.04
CA THR A 34 4.82 5.98 -12.13
C THR A 34 4.05 4.68 -12.12
N GLY A 35 2.79 4.69 -12.57
CA GLY A 35 1.94 3.51 -12.64
C GLY A 35 0.52 3.84 -13.08
N VAL A 36 -0.23 2.80 -13.41
CA VAL A 36 -1.64 2.88 -13.82
C VAL A 36 -2.47 2.09 -12.81
N ILE A 37 -3.63 2.64 -12.42
CA ILE A 37 -4.64 1.92 -11.66
C ILE A 37 -5.81 1.65 -12.59
N VAL A 38 -6.05 0.37 -12.88
CA VAL A 38 -7.25 -0.04 -13.62
C VAL A 38 -8.41 -0.14 -12.65
N ILE A 39 -9.59 0.35 -13.05
CA ILE A 39 -10.82 0.33 -12.25
C ILE A 39 -11.97 -0.14 -13.15
N GLY A 40 -12.83 -1.02 -12.61
CA GLY A 40 -14.05 -1.44 -13.32
C GLY A 40 -14.73 -2.62 -12.63
N TYR A 41 -15.75 -3.16 -13.29
CA TYR A 41 -16.40 -4.40 -12.87
C TYR A 41 -15.55 -5.58 -13.34
N GLY A 42 -14.98 -6.32 -12.40
CA GLY A 42 -14.29 -7.56 -12.67
C GLY A 42 -15.27 -8.64 -13.07
N THR A 43 -14.83 -9.57 -13.92
CA THR A 43 -15.55 -10.83 -14.17
C THR A 43 -15.62 -11.72 -12.93
N SER A 44 -14.75 -11.48 -11.94
CA SER A 44 -14.79 -12.08 -10.60
C SER A 44 -14.20 -11.09 -9.59
N ASP A 45 -14.49 -11.29 -8.30
CA ASP A 45 -13.96 -10.46 -7.19
C ASP A 45 -12.47 -10.69 -6.90
N GLY A 46 -11.81 -11.55 -7.68
CA GLY A 46 -10.43 -11.97 -7.43
C GLY A 46 -10.33 -12.92 -6.23
N LYS A 47 -9.12 -13.08 -5.71
CA LYS A 47 -8.84 -13.89 -4.52
C LYS A 47 -8.00 -13.07 -3.54
N PRO A 48 -8.22 -13.22 -2.22
CA PRO A 48 -7.33 -12.63 -1.23
C PRO A 48 -5.88 -13.03 -1.50
N HIS A 49 -4.97 -12.06 -1.50
CA HIS A 49 -3.55 -12.34 -1.65
C HIS A 49 -3.02 -12.99 -0.36
N LYS A 50 -1.97 -13.81 -0.51
CA LYS A 50 -1.29 -14.39 0.65
C LYS A 50 -0.49 -13.31 1.35
N SER A 51 -0.70 -13.11 2.65
CA SER A 51 0.07 -12.18 3.47
C SER A 51 1.22 -12.87 4.20
N LYS A 52 2.33 -12.15 4.42
CA LYS A 52 3.35 -12.60 5.37
C LYS A 52 2.78 -12.50 6.79
N SER A 53 3.37 -13.27 7.72
CA SER A 53 3.01 -13.14 9.14
C SER A 53 3.42 -11.76 9.67
N MET A 54 2.67 -11.25 10.66
CA MET A 54 2.86 -9.89 11.17
C MET A 54 4.25 -9.67 11.76
N GLU A 55 4.84 -10.70 12.38
CA GLU A 55 6.18 -10.66 12.99
C GLU A 55 7.29 -10.43 11.96
N ARG A 56 7.04 -10.73 10.67
CA ARG A 56 7.98 -10.43 9.58
C ARG A 56 7.84 -9.01 9.04
N LEU A 57 6.79 -8.29 9.45
CA LEU A 57 6.39 -7.00 8.88
C LEU A 57 6.44 -5.87 9.90
N CYS A 58 6.57 -6.16 11.19
CA CYS A 58 6.78 -5.14 12.21
C CYS A 58 7.61 -5.61 13.40
N LYS A 59 8.17 -4.63 14.12
CA LYS A 59 8.70 -4.87 15.46
C LYS A 59 7.52 -5.17 16.40
N PRO A 60 7.61 -6.21 17.26
CA PRO A 60 6.55 -6.52 18.21
C PRO A 60 6.17 -5.31 19.05
N CYS A 61 4.87 -5.02 19.12
CA CYS A 61 4.29 -3.94 19.89
C CYS A 61 2.95 -4.44 20.48
N GLY A 62 2.73 -4.20 21.77
CA GLY A 62 1.51 -4.64 22.48
C GLY A 62 0.35 -3.65 22.37
N ASP A 63 0.57 -2.47 21.79
CA ASP A 63 -0.43 -1.42 21.76
C ASP A 63 -1.53 -1.75 20.76
N LYS A 64 -2.78 -1.70 21.24
CA LYS A 64 -3.96 -2.08 20.45
C LYS A 64 -4.13 -1.23 19.19
N TRP A 65 -3.80 0.06 19.28
CA TRP A 65 -3.87 0.97 18.12
C TRP A 65 -2.88 0.53 17.04
N PHE A 66 -1.64 0.20 17.43
CA PHE A 66 -0.61 -0.25 16.50
C PHE A 66 -0.98 -1.59 15.86
N ILE A 67 -1.47 -2.55 16.66
CA ILE A 67 -1.96 -3.83 16.15
C ILE A 67 -3.09 -3.64 15.13
N SER A 68 -4.01 -2.69 15.38
CA SER A 68 -5.09 -2.36 14.44
C SER A 68 -4.57 -1.78 13.14
N GLY A 69 -3.59 -0.87 13.22
CA GLY A 69 -2.86 -0.35 12.06
C GLY A 69 -2.16 -1.44 11.26
N MET A 70 -1.47 -2.35 11.95
CA MET A 70 -0.77 -3.47 11.31
C MET A 70 -1.75 -4.44 10.66
N ASN A 71 -2.88 -4.75 11.29
CA ASN A 71 -3.91 -5.62 10.70
C ASN A 71 -4.41 -5.06 9.36
N ALA A 72 -4.56 -3.73 9.24
CA ALA A 72 -4.91 -3.09 7.98
C ALA A 72 -3.72 -3.06 6.98
N ALA A 73 -2.52 -2.70 7.45
CA ALA A 73 -1.31 -2.61 6.64
C ALA A 73 -0.91 -3.94 5.98
N VAL A 74 -1.13 -5.08 6.64
CA VAL A 74 -0.83 -6.43 6.12
C VAL A 74 -1.70 -6.81 4.92
N LEU A 75 -2.85 -6.14 4.75
CA LEU A 75 -3.77 -6.32 3.63
C LEU A 75 -3.47 -5.35 2.47
N ALA A 76 -2.48 -4.48 2.62
CA ALA A 76 -2.12 -3.52 1.60
C ALA A 76 -1.51 -4.24 0.36
N PRO A 77 -1.97 -3.93 -0.86
CA PRO A 77 -1.35 -4.48 -2.06
C PRO A 77 0.06 -3.92 -2.21
N THR A 78 0.99 -4.79 -2.65
CA THR A 78 2.39 -4.42 -2.92
C THR A 78 2.86 -5.02 -4.23
N GLY A 79 3.89 -4.44 -4.84
CA GLY A 79 4.47 -4.91 -6.09
C GLY A 79 4.81 -6.40 -6.05
N LEU A 80 4.21 -7.18 -6.96
CA LEU A 80 4.34 -8.65 -7.03
C LEU A 80 3.99 -9.36 -5.70
N ASN A 81 3.14 -8.75 -4.87
CA ASN A 81 2.78 -9.20 -3.53
C ASN A 81 4.00 -9.48 -2.62
N ARG A 82 5.09 -8.73 -2.80
CA ARG A 82 6.35 -8.99 -2.07
C ARG A 82 6.27 -8.64 -0.59
N GLN A 83 5.44 -7.67 -0.19
CA GLN A 83 5.34 -7.15 1.18
C GLN A 83 6.73 -6.90 1.79
N ASN A 84 7.55 -6.11 1.08
CA ASN A 84 8.93 -5.79 1.46
C ASN A 84 8.99 -4.49 2.26
N PHE A 85 8.25 -4.45 3.36
CA PHE A 85 8.23 -3.34 4.31
C PHE A 85 8.39 -3.86 5.74
N PHE A 86 8.80 -2.97 6.64
CA PHE A 86 8.90 -3.23 8.07
C PHE A 86 8.49 -1.97 8.85
N ILE A 87 7.51 -2.09 9.74
CA ILE A 87 6.95 -0.98 10.52
C ILE A 87 7.37 -1.09 11.99
N GLU A 88 7.68 0.03 12.62
CA GLU A 88 8.00 0.09 14.04
C GLU A 88 7.37 1.33 14.68
N ALA A 89 6.93 1.20 15.93
CA ALA A 89 6.51 2.31 16.77
C ALA A 89 7.55 2.59 17.87
N ASP A 90 7.75 3.86 18.14
CA ASP A 90 8.47 4.40 19.30
C ASP A 90 7.57 5.47 19.95
N GLY A 91 6.91 5.08 21.05
CA GLY A 91 5.78 5.82 21.59
C GLY A 91 4.70 6.03 20.52
N ASN A 92 4.34 7.29 20.27
CA ASN A 92 3.34 7.66 19.27
C ASN A 92 3.90 7.94 17.86
N THR A 93 5.19 7.67 17.65
CA THR A 93 5.86 7.90 16.37
C THR A 93 6.05 6.58 15.65
N VAL A 94 5.61 6.50 14.40
CA VAL A 94 5.70 5.29 13.58
C VAL A 94 6.67 5.52 12.43
N SER A 95 7.54 4.53 12.18
CA SER A 95 8.43 4.51 11.03
C SER A 95 8.15 3.30 10.14
N ILE A 96 8.40 3.45 8.85
CA ILE A 96 8.34 2.37 7.87
C ILE A 96 9.66 2.32 7.11
N ARG A 97 10.21 1.11 6.96
CA ARG A 97 11.39 0.84 6.14
C ARG A 97 11.01 -0.10 5.02
N THR A 98 11.51 0.15 3.83
CA THR A 98 11.38 -0.75 2.68
C THR A 98 12.72 -1.42 2.37
N LYS A 99 12.69 -2.50 1.59
CA LYS A 99 13.93 -3.22 1.21
C LYS A 99 14.96 -2.34 0.48
N ASN A 100 14.51 -1.37 -0.31
CA ASN A 100 15.34 -0.46 -1.09
C ASN A 100 14.55 0.81 -1.45
N ASN A 101 15.22 1.80 -2.04
CA ASN A 101 14.61 3.05 -2.47
C ASN A 101 14.08 3.04 -3.92
N SER A 102 13.75 1.86 -4.46
CA SER A 102 13.23 1.75 -5.83
C SER A 102 11.86 2.46 -5.96
N PRO A 103 11.47 2.93 -7.15
CA PRO A 103 10.17 3.58 -7.36
C PRO A 103 9.00 2.71 -6.86
N MET A 104 9.04 1.40 -7.11
CA MET A 104 8.04 0.45 -6.61
C MET A 104 7.98 0.43 -5.07
N SER A 105 9.14 0.42 -4.41
CA SER A 105 9.19 0.44 -2.94
C SER A 105 8.60 1.73 -2.36
N GLN A 106 8.78 2.86 -3.05
CA GLN A 106 8.20 4.14 -2.63
C GLN A 106 6.67 4.14 -2.78
N ILE A 107 6.16 3.60 -3.90
CA ILE A 107 4.72 3.39 -4.11
C ILE A 107 4.15 2.46 -3.04
N ASP A 108 4.77 1.30 -2.83
CA ASP A 108 4.38 0.32 -1.82
C ASP A 108 4.34 0.95 -0.43
N SER A 109 5.36 1.75 -0.07
CA SER A 109 5.41 2.48 1.20
C SER A 109 4.20 3.39 1.38
N GLY A 110 3.84 4.19 0.37
CA GLY A 110 2.67 5.06 0.41
C GLY A 110 1.36 4.28 0.57
N ILE A 111 1.19 3.17 -0.16
CA ILE A 111 0.01 2.31 -0.07
C ILE A 111 -0.12 1.69 1.33
N VAL A 112 0.98 1.18 1.87
CA VAL A 112 1.04 0.57 3.21
C VAL A 112 0.77 1.61 4.29
N LYS A 113 1.39 2.81 4.21
CA LYS A 113 1.12 3.92 5.14
C LYS A 113 -0.36 4.27 5.17
N TYR A 114 -1.01 4.39 4.00
CA TYR A 114 -2.43 4.71 3.92
C TYR A 114 -3.32 3.64 4.58
N HIS A 115 -3.01 2.35 4.42
CA HIS A 115 -3.76 1.28 5.09
C HIS A 115 -3.54 1.31 6.60
N PHE A 116 -2.30 1.53 7.05
CA PHE A 116 -2.00 1.71 8.46
C PHE A 116 -2.79 2.90 9.06
N GLU A 117 -2.79 4.05 8.38
CA GLU A 117 -3.54 5.23 8.79
C GLU A 117 -5.04 4.96 8.96
N ILE A 118 -5.65 4.21 8.05
CA ILE A 118 -7.08 3.83 8.19
C ILE A 118 -7.30 2.90 9.38
N GLY A 119 -6.38 1.97 9.64
CA GLY A 119 -6.49 1.04 10.76
C GLY A 119 -6.29 1.69 12.12
N VAL A 120 -5.54 2.80 12.20
CA VAL A 120 -5.24 3.52 13.44
C VAL A 120 -6.12 4.75 13.66
N GLY A 121 -6.50 5.47 12.60
CA GLY A 121 -6.92 6.86 12.67
C GLY A 121 -5.71 7.79 12.60
N LYS A 122 -5.68 8.68 11.61
CA LYS A 122 -4.50 9.50 11.25
C LYS A 122 -4.07 10.46 12.36
N GLU A 123 -5.00 10.86 13.21
CA GLU A 123 -4.83 11.74 14.36
C GLU A 123 -4.20 11.05 15.57
N ASN A 124 -4.18 9.72 15.61
CA ASN A 124 -3.76 8.97 16.79
C ASN A 124 -2.25 8.68 16.82
N PHE A 125 -1.50 9.01 15.77
CA PHE A 125 -0.05 8.79 15.69
C PHE A 125 0.62 9.77 14.72
N THR A 126 1.96 9.81 14.72
CA THR A 126 2.74 10.63 13.79
C THR A 126 3.71 9.75 12.99
N TRP A 127 3.79 9.95 11.67
CA TRP A 127 4.84 9.34 10.86
C TRP A 127 6.17 10.06 11.08
N LYS A 128 7.24 9.28 11.17
CA LYS A 128 8.62 9.74 11.00
C LYS A 128 8.98 9.91 9.52
#